data_AF-A0A8S4RC29-F1
#
_entry.id   AF-A0A8S4RC29-F1
#
_cell.length_a   1.000
_cell.length_b   1.000
_cell.length_c   1.000
_cell.angle_alpha   90.00
_cell.angle_beta   90.00
_cell.angle_gamma   90.00
#
_symmetry.space_group_name_H-M   'P 1'
#
loop_
_entity.id
_entity.type
_entity.pdbx_description
1 polymer ?
#
loop_
_entity_poly.entity_id
_entity_poly.type
_entity_poly.pdbx_seq_one_letter_code
_entity_poly.pdbx_strand_id
1 'polypeptide(L)' 'MTEFNIDRRHWERLAEGRDEWRKSINEECRICDESWLGVLAQKRLRRHTTGSSDCAEGFNCHIWGRKCRSRIGLFSHTK' A
#
# COMPACT_ATOMS: atom_id res chain seq x y z
N MET A 1 -2.03 58.18 -11.59
CA MET A 1 -2.10 57.19 -10.49
C MET A 1 -2.19 55.81 -11.12
N THR A 2 -1.14 55.01 -11.03
CA THR A 2 -1.16 53.58 -11.39
C THR A 2 -1.31 52.81 -10.09
N GLU A 3 -2.56 52.51 -9.75
CA GLU A 3 -3.03 52.31 -8.36
C GLU A 3 -2.72 50.94 -7.74
N PHE A 4 -2.08 50.05 -8.48
CA PHE A 4 -1.56 48.81 -7.93
C PHE A 4 -0.17 48.63 -8.53
N ASN A 5 0.84 48.46 -7.69
CA ASN A 5 2.24 48.26 -8.04
C ASN A 5 2.44 46.86 -8.69
N ILE A 6 1.63 46.56 -9.71
CA ILE A 6 1.56 45.30 -10.43
C ILE A 6 2.62 45.39 -11.52
N ASP A 7 3.77 44.79 -11.24
CA ASP A 7 4.77 44.52 -12.26
C ASP A 7 4.27 43.39 -13.16
N ARG A 8 3.70 43.76 -14.31
CA ARG A 8 3.21 42.82 -15.32
C ARG A 8 4.28 41.81 -15.75
N ARG A 9 5.55 42.23 -15.89
CA ARG A 9 6.63 41.33 -16.33
C ARG A 9 6.96 40.30 -15.26
N HIS A 10 6.84 40.68 -14.00
CA HIS A 10 6.98 39.76 -12.88
C HIS A 10 5.88 38.70 -12.90
N TRP A 11 4.63 39.10 -13.13
CA TRP A 11 3.50 38.17 -13.23
C TRP A 11 3.60 37.22 -14.43
N GLU A 12 4.02 37.72 -15.59
CA GLU A 12 4.24 36.90 -16.79
C GLU A 12 5.35 35.85 -16.54
N ARG A 13 6.46 36.23 -15.89
CA ARG A 13 7.54 35.30 -15.53
C ARG A 13 7.10 34.23 -14.53
N LEU A 14 6.29 34.59 -13.54
CA LEU A 14 5.70 33.63 -12.60
C LEU A 14 4.73 32.67 -13.30
N ALA A 15 4.01 33.15 -14.31
CA ALA A 15 3.12 32.32 -15.12
C ALA A 15 3.92 31.33 -15.99
N GLU A 16 5.04 31.75 -16.57
CA GLU A 16 5.96 30.88 -17.33
C GLU A 16 6.52 29.74 -16.46
N GLY A 17 6.92 30.04 -15.22
CA GLY A 17 7.41 29.02 -14.27
C GLY A 17 6.33 28.05 -13.76
N ARG A 18 5.04 28.35 -13.98
CA ARG A 18 3.93 27.52 -13.48
C ARG A 18 3.90 26.14 -14.13
N ASP A 19 4.23 26.05 -15.41
CA ASP A 19 4.21 24.79 -16.13
C ASP A 19 5.39 23.89 -15.76
N GLU A 20 6.56 24.47 -15.51
CA GLU A 20 7.71 23.76 -14.96
C GLU A 20 7.42 23.24 -13.54
N TRP A 21 6.81 24.09 -12.71
CA TRP A 21 6.40 23.70 -11.37
C TRP A 21 5.40 22.54 -11.38
N ARG A 22 4.38 22.60 -12.26
CA ARG A 22 3.42 21.49 -12.44
C ARG A 22 4.08 20.21 -12.91
N LYS A 23 5.02 20.31 -13.87
CA LYS A 23 5.79 19.15 -14.35
C LYS A 23 6.58 18.52 -13.21
N SER A 24 7.26 19.33 -12.40
CA SER A 24 8.01 18.84 -11.24
C SER A 24 7.10 18.14 -10.23
N ILE A 25 5.96 18.73 -9.87
CA ILE A 25 5.00 18.09 -8.95
C ILE A 25 4.52 16.76 -9.50
N ASN A 26 4.12 16.70 -10.77
CA ASN A 26 3.61 15.48 -11.36
C ASN A 26 4.66 14.36 -11.40
N GLU A 27 5.91 14.71 -11.69
CA GLU A 27 7.01 13.73 -11.69
C GLU A 27 7.27 13.19 -10.28
N GLU A 28 7.36 14.06 -9.28
CA GLU A 28 7.59 13.64 -7.89
C GLU A 28 6.41 12.81 -7.34
N CYS A 29 5.17 13.17 -7.69
CA CYS A 29 3.99 12.37 -7.36
C CYS A 29 4.09 10.97 -7.98
N ARG A 30 4.48 10.87 -9.26
CA ARG A 30 4.65 9.58 -9.94
C ARG A 30 5.70 8.72 -9.26
N ILE A 31 6.87 9.30 -8.93
CA ILE A 31 7.95 8.59 -8.24
C ILE A 31 7.48 8.06 -6.88
N CYS A 32 6.74 8.88 -6.13
CA CYS A 32 6.18 8.48 -4.84
C CYS A 32 5.18 7.31 -4.99
N ASP A 33 4.28 7.40 -5.95
CA ASP A 33 3.28 6.37 -6.22
C ASP A 33 3.93 5.04 -6.64
N GLU A 34 4.92 5.08 -7.55
CA GLU A 34 5.67 3.90 -7.98
C GLU A 34 6.41 3.23 -6.81
N SER A 35 7.05 4.04 -5.96
CA SER A 35 7.72 3.56 -4.75
C SER A 35 6.74 2.86 -3.80
N TRP A 36 5.59 3.50 -3.54
CA TRP A 36 4.54 2.94 -2.69
C TRP A 36 3.98 1.62 -3.23
N LEU A 37 3.70 1.56 -4.53
CA LEU A 37 3.26 0.34 -5.20
C LEU A 37 4.31 -0.77 -5.11
N GLY A 38 5.59 -0.43 -5.25
CA GLY A 38 6.71 -1.37 -5.04
C GLY A 38 6.73 -1.96 -3.64
N VAL A 39 6.56 -1.12 -2.60
CA VAL A 39 6.46 -1.58 -1.20
C VAL A 39 5.27 -2.51 -1.00
N LEU A 40 4.11 -2.19 -1.58
CA LEU A 40 2.93 -3.06 -1.51
C LEU A 40 3.16 -4.40 -2.20
N ALA A 41 3.80 -4.42 -3.36
CA ALA A 41 4.15 -5.63 -4.08
C ALA A 41 5.10 -6.51 -3.26
N GLN A 42 6.13 -5.94 -2.66
CA GLN A 42 7.03 -6.66 -1.76
C GLN A 42 6.29 -7.25 -0.55
N LYS A 43 5.36 -6.49 0.04
CA LYS A 43 4.55 -6.96 1.18
C LYS A 43 3.66 -8.14 0.79
N ARG A 44 3.07 -8.12 -0.41
CA ARG A 44 2.31 -9.26 -0.96
C ARG A 44 3.21 -10.47 -1.18
N LEU A 45 4.38 -10.29 -1.80
CA LEU A 45 5.34 -11.37 -2.03
C LEU A 45 5.74 -12.06 -0.71
N ARG A 46 6.04 -11.27 0.34
CA ARG A 46 6.37 -11.80 1.68
C ARG A 46 5.26 -12.68 2.26
N ARG A 47 3.98 -12.39 2.00
CA ARG A 47 2.87 -13.24 2.47
C ARG A 47 2.82 -14.57 1.74
N HIS A 48 3.11 -14.57 0.44
CA HIS A 48 3.17 -15.80 -0.35
C HIS A 48 4.37 -16.67 0.03
N THR A 49 5.51 -16.05 0.37
CA THR A 49 6.71 -16.81 0.78
C THR A 49 6.64 -17.33 2.22
N THR A 50 5.99 -16.62 3.14
CA THR A 50 5.80 -17.09 4.53
C THR A 50 4.61 -18.04 4.72
N GLY A 51 3.73 -18.18 3.72
CA GLY A 51 2.58 -19.08 3.75
C GLY A 51 2.92 -20.58 3.61
N SER A 52 4.16 -20.93 3.29
CA SER A 52 4.61 -22.33 3.17
C SER A 52 5.28 -22.82 4.46
N SER A 53 4.62 -22.64 5.60
CA SER A 53 4.96 -23.44 6.79
C SER A 53 4.21 -24.76 6.67
N ASP A 54 4.94 -25.80 6.27
CA ASP A 54 4.51 -27.21 6.27
C ASP A 54 4.23 -27.76 7.69
N CYS A 55 3.89 -26.91 8.65
CA CYS A 55 3.50 -27.33 10.00
C CYS A 55 1.97 -27.52 10.07
N ALA A 56 1.40 -28.31 9.17
CA ALA A 56 0.03 -28.78 9.32
C ALA A 56 -0.02 -30.03 10.24
N GLU A 57 0.54 -29.93 11.45
CA GLU A 57 0.15 -30.83 12.54
C GLU A 57 -1.27 -30.44 12.99
N GLY A 58 -2.25 -30.88 12.20
CA GLY A 58 -3.65 -30.76 12.57
C GLY A 58 -3.91 -31.45 13.90
N PHE A 59 -4.84 -30.91 14.67
CA PHE A 59 -5.21 -31.42 15.97
C PHE A 59 -6.20 -32.58 15.81
N ASN A 60 -5.94 -33.71 16.46
CA ASN A 60 -6.86 -34.85 16.40
C ASN A 60 -8.13 -34.58 17.21
N CYS A 61 -9.29 -34.69 16.57
CA CYS A 61 -10.58 -34.66 17.24
C CYS A 61 -10.88 -36.02 17.86
N HIS A 62 -11.09 -36.07 19.19
CA HIS A 62 -11.41 -37.31 19.91
C HIS A 62 -12.81 -37.86 19.62
N ILE A 63 -13.68 -37.08 18.96
CA ILE A 63 -15.07 -37.45 18.68
C ILE A 63 -15.21 -38.09 17.30
N TRP A 64 -14.52 -37.54 16.29
CA TRP A 64 -14.62 -38.02 14.90
C TRP A 64 -13.33 -38.63 14.35
N GLY A 65 -12.23 -38.60 15.12
CA GLY A 65 -10.93 -39.15 14.72
C GLY A 65 -10.22 -38.41 13.57
N ARG A 66 -10.77 -37.28 13.11
CA ARG A 66 -10.21 -36.48 12.00
C ARG A 66 -9.29 -35.37 12.53
N LYS A 67 -8.32 -34.96 11.70
CA LYS A 67 -7.45 -33.81 11.97
C LYS A 67 -8.16 -32.49 11.68
N CYS A 68 -8.34 -31.68 12.71
CA CYS A 68 -8.82 -30.31 12.63
C CYS A 68 -7.66 -29.36 12.34
N ARG A 69 -7.89 -28.36 11.48
CA ARG A 69 -6.87 -27.35 11.13
C ARG A 69 -6.63 -26.30 12.23
N SER A 70 -7.42 -26.29 13.30
CA SER A 70 -7.27 -25.38 14.44
C SER A 70 -7.82 -26.00 15.73
N ARG A 71 -7.31 -25.56 16.89
CA ARG A 71 -7.85 -25.94 18.22
C ARG A 71 -9.27 -25.41 18.43
N ILE A 72 -9.61 -24.24 17.90
CA ILE A 72 -10.96 -23.66 18.00
C ILE A 72 -12.00 -24.57 17.33
N GLY A 73 -11.65 -25.18 16.18
CA GLY A 73 -12.50 -26.16 15.52
C GLY A 73 -12.75 -27.43 16.34
N LEU A 74 -11.95 -27.72 17.36
CA LEU A 74 -12.24 -28.83 18.29
C LEU A 74 -13.37 -28.46 19.25
N PHE A 75 -13.43 -27.21 19.71
CA PHE A 75 -14.46 -26.73 20.64
C PHE A 75 -15.87 -26.80 20.03
N SER A 76 -15.99 -26.65 18.71
CA SER A 76 -17.26 -26.86 18.02
C SER A 76 -17.73 -28.31 18.01
N HIS A 77 -16.83 -29.27 18.23
CA HIS A 77 -17.19 -30.68 18.24
C HIS A 77 -17.51 -31.19 19.66
N THR A 78 -17.02 -30.52 20.72
CA THR A 78 -17.23 -30.90 22.12
C THR A 78 -18.62 -30.59 22.69
N LYS A 79 -19.61 -30.28 21.86
CA LYS A 79 -21.00 -30.07 22.28
C LYS A 79 -21.85 -31.33 22.10
#